data_AF-A0A100HJF3-F1
#
_entry.id   AF-A0A100HJF3-F1
#
_cell.length_a   1.000
_cell.length_b   1.000
_cell.length_c   1.000
_cell.angle_alpha   90.00
_cell.angle_beta   90.00
_cell.angle_gamma   90.00
#
_symmetry.space_group_name_H-M   'P 1'
#
loop_
_entity.id
_entity.type
_entity.pdbx_description
1 polymer ?
#
loop_
_entity_poly.entity_id
_entity_poly.type
_entity_poly.pdbx_seq_one_letter_code
_entity_poly.pdbx_strand_id
1 'polypeptide(L)'
;MAGRWLGIYPSITALLLLLGPYLLGHYPTPLIALLLTALLVPLTHYVVFPLVERLTRGWVRFPALHGAAHHRVALLVWAVTYPLITAVLLVVLPVLAGRAPLPLITLVVTLIAVPIQSLVILPRLMPRARPWILGAQRSPA
;
A
#
# COMPACT_ATOMS: atom_id res chain seq x y z
N MET A 1 6.53 -0.97 -13.23
CA MET A 1 5.70 -1.40 -12.08
C MET A 1 6.42 -2.35 -11.11
N ALA A 2 7.27 -3.27 -11.59
CA ALA A 2 8.04 -4.21 -10.75
C ALA A 2 8.83 -3.54 -9.60
N GLY A 3 9.49 -2.40 -9.85
CA GLY A 3 10.34 -1.73 -8.86
C GLY A 3 9.63 -1.19 -7.60
N ARG A 4 8.31 -0.91 -7.64
CA ARG A 4 7.57 -0.53 -6.42
C ARG A 4 7.50 -1.69 -5.42
N TRP A 5 7.47 -2.92 -5.91
CA TRP A 5 7.30 -4.13 -5.09
C TRP A 5 8.52 -4.45 -4.25
N LEU A 6 9.72 -4.17 -4.78
CA LEU A 6 10.99 -4.35 -4.06
C LEU A 6 11.05 -3.55 -2.76
N GLY A 7 10.37 -2.40 -2.70
CA GLY A 7 10.29 -1.60 -1.49
C GLY A 7 9.10 -1.95 -0.59
N ILE A 8 7.93 -2.20 -1.19
CA ILE A 8 6.68 -2.40 -0.44
C ILE A 8 6.72 -3.70 0.37
N TYR A 9 7.19 -4.81 -0.21
CA TYR A 9 7.20 -6.11 0.46
C TYR A 9 8.05 -6.12 1.74
N PRO A 10 9.35 -5.75 1.72
CA PRO A 10 10.15 -5.72 2.95
C PRO A 10 9.62 -4.72 3.99
N SER A 11 8.99 -3.62 3.54
CA SER A 11 8.37 -2.65 4.45
C SER A 11 7.19 -3.27 5.19
N ILE A 12 6.31 -4.01 4.49
CA ILE A 12 5.19 -4.74 5.11
C ILE A 12 5.72 -5.77 6.11
N THR A 13 6.71 -6.57 5.71
CA THR A 13 7.31 -7.59 6.58
C THR A 13 7.94 -6.98 7.83
N ALA A 14 8.71 -5.89 7.68
CA ALA A 14 9.33 -5.20 8.82
C ALA A 14 8.26 -4.62 9.77
N LEU A 15 7.22 -4.00 9.23
CA LEU A 15 6.10 -3.48 10.01
C LEU A 15 5.38 -4.57 10.80
N LEU A 16 5.15 -5.72 10.20
CA LEU A 16 4.50 -6.85 10.86
C LEU A 16 5.40 -7.55 11.87
N LEU A 17 6.71 -7.63 11.63
CA LEU A 17 7.66 -8.14 12.61
C LEU A 17 7.72 -7.24 13.84
N LEU A 18 7.71 -5.93 13.65
CA LEU A 18 7.80 -4.94 14.73
C LEU A 18 6.47 -4.76 15.49
N LEU A 19 5.35 -4.60 14.77
CA LEU A 19 4.05 -4.29 15.38
C LEU A 19 3.16 -5.52 15.56
N GLY A 20 3.45 -6.64 14.90
CA GLY A 20 2.65 -7.87 14.98
C GLY A 20 2.42 -8.35 16.42
N PRO A 21 3.46 -8.44 17.28
CA PRO A 21 3.29 -8.85 18.68
C PRO A 21 2.38 -7.94 19.50
N TYR A 22 2.27 -6.66 19.14
CA TYR A 22 1.49 -5.66 19.86
C TYR A 22 0.05 -5.50 19.32
N LEU A 23 -0.19 -5.85 18.05
CA LEU A 23 -1.47 -5.65 17.40
C LEU A 23 -2.30 -6.93 17.32
N LEU A 24 -1.66 -8.07 17.02
CA LEU A 24 -2.37 -9.33 16.77
C LEU A 24 -2.94 -9.90 18.07
N GLY A 25 -4.24 -10.23 18.05
CA GLY A 25 -4.96 -10.80 19.19
C GLY A 25 -5.55 -9.78 20.17
N HIS A 26 -5.16 -8.50 20.09
CA HIS A 26 -5.68 -7.44 20.97
C HIS A 26 -6.73 -6.56 20.29
N TYR A 27 -6.65 -6.41 18.96
CA TYR A 27 -7.55 -5.56 18.19
C TYR A 27 -8.23 -6.34 17.06
N PRO A 28 -9.43 -5.91 16.62
CA PRO A 28 -10.09 -6.52 15.47
C PRO A 28 -9.24 -6.31 14.21
N THR A 29 -9.15 -7.35 13.38
CA THR A 29 -8.40 -7.38 12.11
C THR A 29 -8.55 -6.14 11.22
N PRO A 30 -9.76 -5.56 11.00
CA PRO A 30 -9.88 -4.33 10.22
C PRO A 30 -9.15 -3.13 10.81
N LEU A 31 -9.08 -3.02 12.14
CA LEU A 31 -8.41 -1.92 12.83
C LEU A 31 -6.87 -2.07 12.75
N ILE A 32 -6.37 -3.31 12.86
CA ILE A 32 -4.96 -3.63 12.60
C ILE A 32 -4.59 -3.27 11.15
N ALA A 33 -5.42 -3.68 10.19
CA ALA A 33 -5.20 -3.38 8.78
C ALA A 33 -5.23 -1.87 8.51
N LEU A 34 -6.13 -1.12 9.16
CA LEU A 34 -6.20 0.34 9.07
C LEU A 34 -4.89 0.97 9.58
N LEU A 35 -4.43 0.61 10.77
CA LEU A 35 -3.21 1.15 11.37
C LEU A 35 -1.98 0.82 10.51
N LEU A 36 -1.84 -0.44 10.10
CA LEU A 36 -0.72 -0.87 9.28
C LEU A 36 -0.72 -0.17 7.92
N THR A 37 -1.87 -0.04 7.25
CA THR A 37 -1.93 0.67 5.96
C THR A 37 -1.76 2.18 6.10
N ALA A 38 -2.27 2.77 7.17
CA ALA A 38 -2.07 4.19 7.49
C ALA A 38 -0.60 4.53 7.73
N LEU A 39 0.20 3.60 8.28
CA LEU A 39 1.65 3.80 8.45
C LEU A 39 2.43 3.41 7.19
N LEU A 40 2.08 2.30 6.56
CA LEU A 40 2.79 1.74 5.42
C LEU A 40 2.73 2.67 4.20
N VAL A 41 1.57 3.28 3.93
CA VAL A 41 1.41 4.17 2.76
C VAL A 41 2.35 5.38 2.83
N PRO A 42 2.37 6.19 3.90
CA PRO A 42 3.32 7.30 4.00
C PRO A 42 4.77 6.82 4.06
N LEU A 43 5.06 5.72 4.78
CA LEU A 43 6.41 5.15 4.80
C LEU A 43 6.89 4.79 3.39
N THR A 44 6.05 4.12 2.61
CA THR A 44 6.42 3.72 1.24
C THR A 44 6.52 4.91 0.30
N HIS A 45 5.62 5.87 0.40
CA HIS A 45 5.63 7.06 -0.47
C HIS A 45 6.78 8.01 -0.19
N TYR A 46 7.05 8.31 1.08
CA TYR A 46 8.00 9.34 1.50
C TYR A 46 9.40 8.82 1.80
N VAL A 47 9.55 7.54 2.14
CA VAL A 47 10.86 6.98 2.52
C VAL A 47 11.33 5.92 1.53
N VAL A 48 10.49 4.93 1.25
CA VAL A 48 10.92 3.76 0.48
C VAL A 48 11.09 4.07 -1.00
N PHE A 49 10.13 4.76 -1.63
CA PHE A 49 10.24 5.14 -3.03
C PHE A 49 11.47 6.02 -3.34
N PRO A 50 11.76 7.10 -2.59
CA PRO A 50 12.98 7.87 -2.84
C PRO A 50 14.25 7.05 -2.54
N LEU A 51 14.23 6.17 -1.54
CA LEU A 51 15.36 5.28 -1.26
C LEU A 51 15.60 4.29 -2.42
N VAL A 52 14.56 3.67 -2.95
CA VAL A 52 14.65 2.75 -4.11
C VAL A 52 15.13 3.49 -5.35
N GLU A 53 14.64 4.70 -5.62
CA GLU A 53 15.10 5.53 -6.74
C GLU A 53 16.59 5.88 -6.60
N ARG A 54 17.04 6.20 -5.38
CA ARG A 54 18.46 6.48 -5.07
C ARG A 54 19.33 5.24 -5.23
N LEU A 55 18.89 4.09 -4.70
CA LEU A 55 19.63 2.82 -4.77
C LEU A 55 19.72 2.29 -6.20
N THR A 56 18.67 2.48 -7.00
CA THR A 56 18.67 2.08 -8.41
C THR A 56 19.34 3.11 -9.32
N ARG A 57 19.95 4.17 -8.79
CA ARG A 57 20.59 5.26 -9.57
C ARG A 57 19.66 5.82 -10.67
N GLY A 58 18.36 5.90 -10.39
CA GLY A 58 17.36 6.42 -11.33
C GLY A 58 16.95 5.47 -12.47
N TRP A 59 17.34 4.19 -12.42
CA TRP A 59 16.80 3.16 -13.35
C TRP A 59 15.29 2.99 -13.17
N VAL A 60 14.79 3.19 -11.95
CA VAL A 60 13.37 3.22 -11.63
C VAL A 60 13.01 4.62 -11.19
N ARG A 61 12.30 5.36 -12.06
CA ARG A 61 11.74 6.67 -11.73
C ARG A 61 10.29 6.55 -11.33
N PHE A 62 9.93 7.19 -10.23
CA PHE A 62 8.54 7.35 -9.84
C PHE A 62 8.09 8.76 -10.26
N PRO A 63 6.89 8.93 -10.84
CA PRO A 63 6.41 10.26 -11.19
C PRO A 63 6.27 11.09 -9.91
N ALA A 64 7.13 12.10 -9.76
CA ALA A 64 7.11 13.04 -8.66
C ALA A 64 5.94 14.02 -8.87
N LEU A 65 4.76 13.64 -8.38
CA LEU A 65 3.69 14.61 -8.17
C LEU A 65 4.10 15.52 -7.03
N HIS A 66 3.96 16.83 -7.21
CA HIS A 66 4.30 17.84 -6.21
C HIS A 66 3.03 18.51 -5.67
N GLY A 67 3.05 18.93 -4.39
CA GLY A 67 1.97 19.68 -3.75
C GLY A 67 0.69 18.86 -3.50
N ALA A 68 -0.49 19.50 -3.65
CA ALA A 68 -1.78 18.89 -3.34
C ALA A 68 -2.14 17.67 -4.20
N ALA A 69 -1.62 17.60 -5.44
CA ALA A 69 -1.83 16.44 -6.33
C ALA A 69 -1.17 15.17 -5.80
N HIS A 70 -0.02 15.30 -5.12
CA HIS A 70 0.67 14.19 -4.47
C HIS A 70 -0.17 13.57 -3.36
N HIS A 71 -0.70 14.42 -2.47
CA HIS A 71 -1.53 14.03 -1.34
C HIS A 71 -2.84 13.36 -1.81
N ARG A 72 -3.48 13.89 -2.86
CA ARG A 72 -4.68 13.31 -3.45
C ARG A 72 -4.44 11.92 -4.02
N VAL A 73 -3.28 11.69 -4.67
CA VAL A 73 -2.92 10.36 -5.14
C VAL A 73 -2.63 9.40 -3.99
N ALA A 74 -1.91 9.84 -2.96
CA ALA A 74 -1.65 9.02 -1.78
C ALA A 74 -2.96 8.62 -1.07
N LEU A 75 -3.89 9.56 -0.87
CA LEU A 75 -5.22 9.31 -0.30
C LEU A 75 -6.03 8.34 -1.14
N LEU A 76 -6.04 8.52 -2.46
CA LEU A 76 -6.77 7.65 -3.37
C LEU A 76 -6.20 6.23 -3.38
N VAL A 77 -4.88 6.09 -3.40
CA VAL A 77 -4.23 4.78 -3.27
C VAL A 77 -4.58 4.16 -1.93
N TRP A 78 -4.47 4.90 -0.82
CA TRP A 78 -4.83 4.40 0.50
C TRP A 78 -6.30 3.96 0.59
N ALA A 79 -7.24 4.77 0.09
CA ALA A 79 -8.66 4.47 0.09
C ALA A 79 -9.03 3.22 -0.74
N VAL A 80 -8.21 2.87 -1.73
CA VAL A 80 -8.36 1.62 -2.49
C VAL A 80 -7.67 0.46 -1.78
N THR A 81 -6.46 0.68 -1.28
CA THR A 81 -5.63 -0.36 -0.66
C THR A 81 -6.23 -0.88 0.63
N TYR A 82 -6.75 -0.01 1.49
CA TYR A 82 -7.34 -0.40 2.78
C TYR A 82 -8.50 -1.42 2.66
N PRO A 83 -9.60 -1.12 1.92
CA PRO A 83 -10.72 -2.06 1.82
C PRO A 83 -10.32 -3.33 1.07
N LEU A 84 -9.41 -3.23 0.10
CA LEU A 84 -8.92 -4.40 -0.63
C LEU A 84 -8.14 -5.36 0.28
N ILE A 85 -7.15 -4.85 1.02
CA ILE A 85 -6.36 -5.66 1.96
C ILE A 85 -7.28 -6.24 3.03
N THR A 86 -8.24 -5.47 3.53
CA THR A 86 -9.21 -5.94 4.51
C THR A 86 -10.07 -7.07 3.96
N ALA A 87 -10.61 -6.94 2.75
CA ALA A 87 -11.40 -7.98 2.10
C ALA A 87 -10.58 -9.26 1.87
N VAL A 88 -9.34 -9.13 1.39
CA VAL A 88 -8.44 -10.27 1.19
C VAL A 88 -8.10 -10.93 2.53
N LEU A 89 -7.81 -10.16 3.58
CA LEU A 89 -7.56 -10.69 4.92
C LEU A 89 -8.77 -11.45 5.46
N LEU A 90 -9.99 -10.92 5.31
CA LEU A 90 -11.21 -11.60 5.79
C LEU A 90 -11.42 -12.96 5.12
N VAL A 91 -10.99 -13.12 3.87
CA VAL A 91 -11.08 -14.41 3.14
C VAL A 91 -9.91 -15.33 3.49
N VAL A 92 -8.70 -14.78 3.61
CA VAL A 92 -7.47 -15.57 3.77
C VAL A 92 -7.22 -16.01 5.22
N LEU A 93 -7.53 -15.18 6.22
CA LEU A 93 -7.30 -15.51 7.64
C LEU A 93 -8.03 -16.79 8.06
N PRO A 94 -9.34 -16.98 7.78
CA PRO A 94 -10.05 -18.20 8.18
C PRO A 94 -9.44 -19.49 7.59
N VAL A 95 -8.79 -19.39 6.44
CA VAL A 95 -8.19 -20.52 5.73
C VAL A 95 -6.77 -20.82 6.24
N LEU A 96 -5.97 -19.78 6.51
CA LEU A 96 -4.54 -19.95 6.81
C LEU A 96 -4.17 -19.72 8.28
N ALA A 97 -5.02 -19.09 9.08
CA ALA A 97 -4.74 -18.89 10.51
C ALA A 97 -4.58 -20.25 11.21
N GLY A 98 -3.49 -20.39 11.98
CA GLY A 98 -3.12 -21.64 12.65
C GLY A 98 -2.49 -22.72 11.77
N ARG A 99 -2.47 -22.55 10.44
CA ARG A 99 -1.85 -23.50 9.49
C ARG A 99 -0.55 -22.99 8.87
N ALA A 100 -0.35 -21.68 8.86
CA ALA A 100 0.81 -21.04 8.26
C ALA A 100 1.37 -19.93 9.16
N PRO A 101 2.70 -19.70 9.14
CA PRO A 101 3.30 -18.60 9.86
C PRO A 101 2.87 -17.26 9.23
N LEU A 102 2.79 -16.21 10.05
CA LEU A 102 2.35 -14.87 9.61
C LEU A 102 3.04 -14.36 8.34
N PRO A 103 4.36 -14.52 8.14
CA PRO A 103 5.02 -14.08 6.91
C PRO A 103 4.41 -14.72 5.66
N LEU A 104 4.04 -15.99 5.71
CA LEU A 104 3.43 -16.70 4.57
C LEU A 104 2.02 -16.18 4.29
N ILE A 105 1.22 -15.95 5.34
CA ILE A 105 -0.12 -15.35 5.20
C ILE A 105 -0.02 -13.99 4.52
N THR A 106 0.96 -13.19 4.95
CA THR A 106 1.14 -11.83 4.43
C THR A 106 1.67 -11.83 3.00
N LEU A 107 2.50 -12.81 2.64
CA LEU A 107 2.92 -13.05 1.27
C LEU A 107 1.72 -13.39 0.38
N VAL A 108 0.83 -14.28 0.81
CA VAL A 108 -0.39 -14.64 0.06
C VAL A 108 -1.31 -13.44 -0.09
N VAL A 109 -1.58 -12.71 0.99
CA VAL A 109 -2.40 -11.48 0.95
C VAL A 109 -1.80 -10.47 -0.01
N THR A 110 -0.49 -10.28 0.03
CA THR A 110 0.23 -9.39 -0.88
C THR A 110 0.09 -9.89 -2.32
N LEU A 111 0.41 -11.16 -2.60
CA LEU A 111 0.29 -11.76 -3.94
C LEU A 111 -1.10 -11.65 -4.56
N ILE A 112 -2.16 -11.50 -3.76
CA ILE A 112 -3.54 -11.31 -4.23
C ILE A 112 -3.89 -9.83 -4.34
N ALA A 113 -3.73 -9.05 -3.26
CA ALA A 113 -4.15 -7.66 -3.21
C ALA A 113 -3.40 -6.79 -4.23
N VAL A 114 -2.13 -7.09 -4.44
CA VAL A 114 -1.23 -6.35 -5.33
C VAL A 114 -1.63 -6.38 -6.80
N PRO A 115 -1.77 -7.55 -7.45
CA PRO A 115 -2.19 -7.59 -8.84
C PRO A 115 -3.60 -7.06 -9.02
N ILE A 116 -4.51 -7.33 -8.07
CA ILE A 116 -5.87 -6.75 -8.13
C ILE A 116 -5.80 -5.22 -8.12
N GLN A 117 -5.04 -4.64 -7.19
CA GLN A 117 -4.89 -3.19 -7.12
C GLN A 117 -4.26 -2.61 -8.39
N SER A 118 -3.14 -3.20 -8.84
CA SER A 118 -2.32 -2.63 -9.92
C SER A 118 -2.83 -2.92 -11.32
N LEU A 119 -3.46 -4.06 -11.56
CA LEU A 119 -3.93 -4.51 -12.86
C LEU A 119 -5.43 -4.34 -13.05
N VAL A 120 -6.21 -4.28 -11.96
CA VAL A 120 -7.68 -4.23 -12.04
C VAL A 120 -8.21 -2.87 -11.61
N ILE A 121 -7.87 -2.43 -10.40
CA ILE A 121 -8.50 -1.25 -9.79
C ILE A 121 -7.89 0.06 -10.29
N LEU A 122 -6.59 0.25 -10.10
CA LEU A 122 -5.90 1.48 -10.51
C LEU A 122 -6.08 1.85 -11.99
N PRO A 123 -5.97 0.94 -12.97
CA PRO A 123 -6.17 1.30 -14.37
C PRO A 123 -7.60 1.74 -14.69
N ARG A 124 -8.60 1.29 -13.92
CA ARG A 124 -9.99 1.73 -14.07
C ARG A 124 -10.29 3.03 -13.31
N LEU A 125 -9.61 3.25 -12.20
CA LEU A 125 -9.88 4.36 -11.29
C LEU A 125 -9.07 5.62 -11.65
N MET A 126 -7.81 5.48 -12.07
CA MET A 126 -6.92 6.59 -12.41
C MET A 126 -7.47 7.48 -13.54
N PRO A 127 -8.04 6.97 -14.65
CA PRO A 127 -8.61 7.82 -15.68
C PRO A 127 -9.77 8.69 -15.16
N ARG A 128 -10.58 8.15 -14.27
CA ARG A 128 -11.73 8.85 -13.66
C ARG A 128 -11.31 9.89 -12.62
N ALA A 129 -10.25 9.61 -11.87
CA ALA A 129 -9.73 10.51 -10.84
C ALA A 129 -8.78 11.58 -11.37
N ARG A 130 -8.26 11.43 -12.61
CA ARG A 130 -7.32 12.36 -13.25
C ARG A 130 -7.78 13.83 -13.22
N PRO A 131 -9.04 14.20 -13.53
CA PRO A 131 -9.47 15.59 -13.46
C PRO A 131 -9.41 16.17 -12.05
N TRP A 132 -9.77 15.36 -11.05
CA TRP A 132 -9.72 15.76 -9.64
C TRP A 132 -8.28 15.88 -9.11
N ILE A 133 -7.37 14.99 -9.52
CA ILE A 133 -5.95 15.05 -9.14
C ILE A 133 -5.28 16.28 -9.76
N LEU A 134 -5.50 16.53 -11.06
CA LEU A 134 -4.86 17.65 -11.78
C LEU A 134 -5.50 19.01 -11.45
N GLY A 135 -6.80 19.03 -11.13
CA GLY A 135 -7.46 20.25 -10.63
C GLY A 135 -6.81 20.79 -9.35
N ALA A 136 -6.15 19.93 -8.55
CA ALA A 136 -5.40 20.33 -7.36
C ALA A 136 -4.18 21.21 -7.66
N GLN A 137 -3.62 21.13 -8.88
CA GLN A 137 -2.47 21.94 -9.29
C GLN A 137 -2.88 23.33 -9.81
N ARG A 138 -4.17 23.56 -10.07
CA ARG A 138 -4.68 24.82 -10.66
C ARG A 138 -5.27 25.79 -9.65
N SER A 139 -5.38 25.43 -8.37
CA SER A 139 -5.76 26.38 -7.32
C SER A 139 -4.55 27.24 -6.94
N PRO A 140 -4.54 28.55 -7.26
CA PRO A 140 -3.60 29.46 -6.61
C PRO A 140 -3.94 29.47 -5.11
N ALA A 141 -2.93 29.23 -4.28
CA ALA A 141 -2.99 29.54 -2.85
C ALA A 141 -2.93 31.05 -2.67
#